data_AF-A0A1V1P8W1-F1
#
_entry.id   AF-A0A1V1P8W1-F1
#
_cell.length_a   1.000
_cell.length_b   1.000
_cell.length_c   1.000
_cell.angle_alpha   90.00
_cell.angle_beta   90.00
_cell.angle_gamma   90.00
#
_symmetry.space_group_name_H-M   'P 1'
#
loop_
_entity.id
_entity.type
_entity.pdbx_description
1 polymer ?
#
loop_
_entity_poly.entity_id
_entity_poly.type
_entity_poly.pdbx_seq_one_letter_code
_entity_poly.pdbx_strand_id
1 'polypeptide(L)'
;FNVAEISGHNQYNVPVTATCNFEKGEIQPDTTLIASLDQRKRSDTENLVQMIPIETYDDGSVSLAEVTVVLPELIENEEQNIQILSTTKEIALQNITLDDVLQSDFDASIRLSQSTQQFQLNIRDLLQQSDVETYISGPIFSEFHVTGALSGFENSAQNVMADVTIRMFKGLDRCRLYVVLKNKMDQVQGGQNYIYDLNIQTGDAAYVRKNVALHPGTTISKFMWWGPPVYVHISDNCIDEKLITSLQVETNASDDKKLYPVTIGHVLKNVLFQGVIQ
;
A
#
# COMPACT_ATOMS: atom_id res chain seq x y z
N PHE A 1 7.42 0.18 -18.72
CA PHE A 1 8.01 -0.76 -17.75
C PHE A 1 7.50 -2.16 -18.04
N ASN A 2 8.19 -3.20 -17.57
CA ASN A 2 7.73 -4.59 -17.66
C ASN A 2 7.18 -5.07 -16.32
N VAL A 3 6.20 -5.97 -16.39
CA VAL A 3 5.58 -6.64 -15.24
C VAL A 3 5.67 -8.13 -15.48
N ALA A 4 6.39 -8.83 -14.61
CA ALA A 4 6.50 -10.28 -14.65
C ALA A 4 5.66 -10.93 -13.54
N GLU A 5 4.89 -11.96 -13.88
CA GLU A 5 4.18 -12.83 -12.94
C GLU A 5 5.19 -13.73 -12.21
N ILE A 6 5.12 -13.80 -10.87
CA ILE A 6 6.10 -14.56 -10.07
C ILE A 6 5.47 -15.55 -9.08
N SER A 7 4.15 -15.72 -9.05
CA SER A 7 3.49 -16.73 -8.23
C SER A 7 3.48 -18.12 -8.86
N GLY A 8 3.62 -18.20 -10.20
CA GLY A 8 3.43 -19.45 -10.94
C GLY A 8 1.96 -19.83 -11.09
N HIS A 9 1.06 -18.85 -11.01
CA HIS A 9 -0.38 -19.00 -11.19
C HIS A 9 -0.95 -17.79 -11.94
N ASN A 10 -2.04 -18.00 -12.69
CA ASN A 10 -2.77 -16.90 -13.31
C ASN A 10 -3.31 -15.93 -12.23
N GLN A 11 -3.13 -14.64 -12.45
CA GLN A 11 -3.68 -13.58 -11.61
C GLN A 11 -4.65 -12.71 -12.41
N TYR A 12 -5.74 -12.29 -11.79
CA TYR A 12 -6.77 -11.44 -12.41
C TYR A 12 -6.89 -10.11 -11.67
N ASN A 13 -7.31 -9.05 -12.38
CA ASN A 13 -7.50 -7.71 -11.83
C ASN A 13 -6.30 -7.26 -10.98
N VAL A 14 -5.10 -7.33 -11.55
CA VAL A 14 -3.83 -7.13 -10.84
C VAL A 14 -3.48 -5.64 -10.81
N PRO A 15 -3.60 -4.94 -9.66
CA PRO A 15 -3.11 -3.58 -9.57
C PRO A 15 -1.58 -3.58 -9.58
N VAL A 16 -1.00 -2.78 -10.48
CA VAL A 16 0.43 -2.57 -10.60
C VAL A 16 0.70 -1.08 -10.44
N THR A 17 1.53 -0.73 -9.46
CA THR A 17 2.01 0.63 -9.24
C THR A 17 3.50 0.68 -9.57
N ALA A 18 3.89 1.60 -10.44
CA ALA A 18 5.28 1.89 -10.77
C ALA A 18 5.56 3.38 -10.60
N THR A 19 6.81 3.73 -10.33
CA THR A 19 7.26 5.12 -10.35
C THR A 19 7.79 5.45 -11.74
N CYS A 20 7.25 6.49 -12.36
CA CYS A 20 7.60 6.92 -13.71
C CYS A 20 8.20 8.33 -13.70
N ASN A 21 9.25 8.54 -14.49
CA ASN A 21 9.78 9.86 -14.80
C ASN A 21 9.14 10.35 -16.11
N PHE A 22 8.94 11.66 -16.22
CA PHE A 22 8.43 12.31 -17.43
C PHE A 22 9.31 13.49 -17.81
N GLU A 23 9.35 13.79 -19.10
CA GLU A 23 10.12 14.93 -19.59
C GLU A 23 9.40 16.24 -19.29
N LYS A 24 10.18 17.31 -19.12
CA LYS A 24 9.64 18.64 -18.85
C LYS A 24 8.67 19.08 -19.96
N GLY A 25 7.47 19.49 -19.54
CA GLY A 25 6.39 19.95 -20.41
C GLY A 25 5.53 18.82 -21.03
N GLU A 26 5.87 17.55 -20.80
CA GLU A 26 5.16 16.41 -21.42
C GLU A 26 3.80 16.15 -20.78
N ILE A 27 3.77 16.05 -19.46
CA ILE A 27 2.59 15.64 -18.68
C ILE A 27 2.24 16.73 -17.66
N GLN A 28 0.98 17.17 -17.69
CA GLN A 28 0.40 18.02 -16.64
C GLN A 28 -0.29 17.16 -15.57
N PRO A 29 -0.43 17.63 -14.31
CA PRO A 29 -1.05 16.86 -13.23
C PRO A 29 -2.46 16.33 -13.53
N ASP A 30 -3.22 17.00 -14.39
CA ASP A 30 -4.58 16.65 -14.81
C ASP A 30 -4.64 15.86 -16.13
N THR A 31 -3.48 15.50 -16.70
CA THR A 31 -3.42 14.71 -17.94
C THR A 31 -4.03 13.34 -17.73
N THR A 32 -4.96 12.95 -18.60
CA THR A 32 -5.53 11.60 -18.58
C THR A 32 -4.54 10.62 -19.21
N LEU A 33 -4.23 9.56 -18.48
CA LEU A 33 -3.30 8.51 -18.91
C LEU A 33 -4.04 7.19 -19.15
N ILE A 34 -3.55 6.43 -20.12
CA ILE A 34 -3.97 5.06 -20.42
C ILE A 34 -2.76 4.14 -20.55
N ALA A 35 -2.96 2.85 -20.32
CA ALA A 35 -1.96 1.83 -20.52
C ALA A 35 -2.23 1.05 -21.82
N SER A 36 -1.20 0.93 -22.65
CA SER A 36 -1.15 -0.03 -23.75
C SER A 36 -0.43 -1.29 -23.27
N LEU A 37 -1.08 -2.45 -23.45
CA LEU A 37 -0.57 -3.76 -23.10
C LEU A 37 -0.15 -4.46 -24.41
N ASP A 38 1.14 -4.77 -24.56
CA ASP A 38 1.61 -5.54 -25.73
C ASP A 38 0.83 -6.86 -25.84
N GLN A 39 0.33 -7.18 -27.04
CA GLN A 39 -0.32 -8.44 -27.47
C GLN A 39 -1.83 -8.62 -27.38
N ARG A 40 -2.64 -7.69 -26.86
CA ARG A 40 -4.09 -7.74 -27.14
C ARG A 40 -4.42 -6.81 -28.30
N LYS A 41 -4.77 -7.41 -29.46
CA LYS A 41 -5.45 -6.72 -30.58
C LYS A 41 -6.35 -5.64 -30.00
N ARG A 42 -6.06 -4.36 -30.30
CA ARG A 42 -6.90 -3.17 -30.06
C ARG A 42 -8.20 -3.56 -29.35
N SER A 43 -8.09 -3.81 -28.05
CA SER A 43 -9.28 -4.00 -27.26
C SER A 43 -9.75 -2.58 -27.04
N ASP A 44 -10.95 -2.25 -27.51
CA ASP A 44 -11.52 -0.89 -27.37
C ASP A 44 -11.68 -0.48 -25.88
N THR A 45 -11.40 -1.38 -24.94
CA THR A 45 -11.21 -1.06 -23.52
C THR A 45 -9.84 -0.45 -23.27
N GLU A 46 -9.82 0.87 -23.17
CA GLU A 46 -8.71 1.64 -22.60
C GLU A 46 -8.50 1.21 -21.15
N ASN A 47 -7.29 0.75 -20.83
CA ASN A 47 -6.91 0.52 -19.43
C ASN A 47 -6.53 1.88 -18.84
N LEU A 48 -7.44 2.46 -18.07
CA LEU A 48 -7.19 3.71 -17.37
C LEU A 48 -5.93 3.58 -16.51
N VAL A 49 -5.19 4.68 -16.40
CA VAL A 49 -4.05 4.83 -15.52
C VAL A 49 -4.32 5.97 -14.54
N GLN A 50 -4.10 5.72 -13.26
CA GLN A 50 -4.19 6.73 -12.21
C GLN A 50 -2.78 7.20 -11.86
N MET A 51 -2.55 8.51 -11.98
CA MET A 51 -1.30 9.17 -11.66
C MET A 51 -1.41 9.93 -10.35
N ILE A 52 -0.40 9.81 -9.50
CA ILE A 52 -0.20 10.61 -8.29
C ILE A 52 1.14 11.33 -8.44
N PRO A 53 1.16 12.63 -8.79
CA PRO A 53 2.39 13.39 -8.89
C PRO A 53 3.17 13.40 -7.56
N ILE A 54 4.47 13.12 -7.63
CA ILE A 54 5.40 13.21 -6.49
C ILE A 54 6.22 14.50 -6.60
N GLU A 55 6.72 14.81 -7.79
CA GLU A 55 7.53 15.99 -8.07
C GLU A 55 7.08 16.67 -9.37
N THR A 56 7.29 17.99 -9.45
CA THR A 56 7.00 18.80 -10.62
C THR A 56 8.20 19.67 -10.99
N TYR A 57 8.34 19.96 -12.28
CA TYR A 57 9.22 21.01 -12.78
C TYR A 57 8.69 22.41 -12.40
N ASP A 58 9.50 23.43 -12.67
CA ASP A 58 9.19 24.85 -12.47
C ASP A 58 8.03 25.37 -13.35
N ASP A 59 7.75 24.71 -14.48
CA ASP A 59 6.62 25.01 -15.35
C ASP A 59 5.32 24.31 -14.93
N GLY A 60 5.34 23.55 -13.83
CA GLY A 60 4.20 22.81 -13.29
C GLY A 60 3.99 21.43 -13.91
N SER A 61 4.73 21.06 -14.97
CA SER A 61 4.69 19.71 -15.51
C SER A 61 5.27 18.70 -14.51
N VAL A 62 4.75 17.47 -14.54
CA VAL A 62 5.15 16.40 -13.64
C VAL A 62 6.53 15.88 -14.05
N SER A 63 7.47 15.77 -13.11
CA SER A 63 8.78 15.13 -13.34
C SER A 63 8.81 13.69 -12.86
N LEU A 64 8.10 13.40 -11.76
CA LEU A 64 8.05 12.09 -11.12
C LEU A 64 6.63 11.83 -10.62
N ALA A 65 6.09 10.65 -10.89
CA ALA A 65 4.80 10.22 -10.33
C ALA A 65 4.75 8.74 -9.99
N GLU A 66 3.86 8.39 -9.05
CA GLU A 66 3.35 7.03 -8.95
C GLU A 66 2.24 6.84 -9.98
N VAL A 67 2.34 5.77 -10.76
CA VAL A 67 1.42 5.44 -11.85
C VAL A 67 0.86 4.07 -11.56
N THR A 68 -0.46 3.97 -11.44
CA THR A 68 -1.15 2.71 -11.16
C THR A 68 -2.07 2.32 -12.30
N VAL A 69 -2.00 1.06 -12.71
CA VAL A 69 -2.87 0.41 -13.69
C VAL A 69 -3.40 -0.90 -13.11
N VAL A 70 -4.60 -1.32 -13.50
CA VAL A 70 -5.10 -2.67 -13.21
C VAL A 70 -5.01 -3.51 -14.46
N LEU A 71 -4.16 -4.54 -14.42
CA LEU A 71 -4.08 -5.53 -15.50
C LEU A 71 -5.28 -6.48 -15.38
N PRO A 72 -6.10 -6.65 -16.43
CA PRO A 72 -7.24 -7.56 -16.37
C PRO A 72 -6.84 -8.99 -16.01
N GLU A 73 -5.68 -9.41 -16.52
CA GLU A 73 -5.12 -10.75 -16.35
C GLU A 73 -3.61 -10.67 -16.57
N LEU A 74 -2.88 -11.49 -15.80
CA LEU A 74 -1.47 -11.77 -15.97
C LEU A 74 -1.31 -13.30 -15.84
N ILE A 75 -0.95 -13.94 -16.93
CA ILE A 75 -0.86 -15.41 -17.04
C ILE A 75 0.38 -15.89 -16.26
N GLU A 76 0.34 -17.11 -15.73
CA GLU A 76 1.46 -17.71 -15.00
C GLU A 76 2.80 -17.56 -15.76
N ASN A 77 3.81 -17.03 -15.06
CA ASN A 77 5.14 -16.74 -15.62
C ASN A 77 5.17 -15.81 -16.85
N GLU A 78 4.09 -15.08 -17.14
CA GLU A 78 4.04 -14.08 -18.21
C GLU A 78 4.85 -12.84 -17.84
N GLU A 79 5.52 -12.26 -18.83
CA GLU A 79 6.08 -10.91 -18.76
C GLU A 79 5.31 -10.00 -19.72
N GLN A 80 4.64 -9.00 -19.17
CA GLN A 80 3.82 -8.05 -19.89
C GLN A 80 4.53 -6.69 -19.96
N ASN A 81 4.77 -6.20 -21.17
CA ASN A 81 5.20 -4.81 -21.36
C ASN A 81 4.01 -3.86 -21.20
N ILE A 82 4.21 -2.82 -20.39
CA ILE A 82 3.26 -1.74 -20.14
C ILE A 82 3.84 -0.43 -20.66
N GLN A 83 3.12 0.19 -21.59
CA GLN A 83 3.39 1.53 -22.08
C GLN A 83 2.32 2.49 -21.57
N ILE A 84 2.75 3.63 -21.03
CA ILE A 84 1.85 4.67 -20.55
C ILE A 84 1.74 5.72 -21.65
N LEU A 85 0.50 6.07 -22.01
CA LEU A 85 0.19 7.01 -23.07
C LEU A 85 -0.75 8.09 -22.52
N SER A 86 -0.60 9.33 -22.96
CA SER A 86 -1.59 10.37 -22.71
C SER A 86 -2.75 10.27 -23.71
N THR A 87 -3.93 10.71 -23.30
CA THR A 87 -5.12 10.78 -24.17
C THR A 87 -5.89 12.07 -23.94
N THR A 88 -6.51 12.58 -25.00
CA THR A 88 -7.44 13.72 -24.94
C THR A 88 -8.89 13.30 -24.82
N LYS A 89 -9.15 11.98 -24.83
CA LYS A 89 -10.49 11.44 -24.68
C LYS A 89 -10.97 11.63 -23.25
N GLU A 90 -12.18 12.16 -23.10
CA GLU A 90 -12.84 12.26 -21.81
C GLU A 90 -13.22 10.87 -21.32
N ILE A 91 -12.75 10.50 -20.13
CA ILE A 91 -13.06 9.24 -19.47
C ILE A 91 -13.82 9.59 -18.19
N ALA A 92 -14.99 8.98 -17.98
CA ALA A 92 -15.73 9.16 -16.73
C ALA A 92 -14.92 8.57 -15.56
N LEU A 93 -14.52 9.43 -14.64
CA LEU A 93 -13.77 9.06 -13.43
C LEU A 93 -14.75 9.02 -12.26
N GLN A 94 -15.14 7.82 -11.85
CA GLN A 94 -15.84 7.63 -10.58
C GLN A 94 -14.81 7.17 -9.55
N ASN A 95 -14.59 8.00 -8.54
CA ASN A 95 -13.67 7.69 -7.47
C ASN A 95 -14.29 6.68 -6.50
N ILE A 96 -13.43 5.87 -5.88
CA ILE A 96 -13.83 4.99 -4.79
C ILE A 96 -14.02 5.85 -3.54
N THR A 97 -15.19 5.74 -2.91
CA THR A 97 -15.56 6.47 -1.69
C THR A 97 -15.41 5.59 -0.45
N LEU A 98 -15.43 6.20 0.74
CA LEU A 98 -15.46 5.43 1.99
C LEU A 98 -16.73 4.57 2.09
N ASP A 99 -17.86 5.09 1.61
CA ASP A 99 -19.14 4.36 1.61
C ASP A 99 -19.05 3.08 0.76
N ASP A 100 -18.36 3.13 -0.39
CA ASP A 100 -18.09 1.94 -1.21
C ASP A 100 -17.30 0.89 -0.42
N VAL A 101 -16.28 1.31 0.35
CA VAL A 101 -15.51 0.41 1.21
C VAL A 101 -16.39 -0.19 2.31
N LEU A 102 -17.21 0.61 2.98
CA LEU A 102 -18.09 0.17 4.06
C LEU A 102 -19.22 -0.76 3.58
N GLN A 103 -19.62 -0.66 2.31
CA GLN A 103 -20.59 -1.55 1.67
C GLN A 103 -19.97 -2.82 1.07
N SER A 104 -18.64 -2.88 0.95
CA SER A 104 -17.91 -4.06 0.49
C SER A 104 -17.74 -5.11 1.59
N ASP A 105 -17.25 -6.29 1.21
CA ASP A 105 -16.91 -7.37 2.14
C ASP A 105 -15.56 -7.17 2.88
N PHE A 106 -14.91 -6.01 2.72
CA PHE A 106 -13.65 -5.68 3.39
C PHE A 106 -13.69 -5.86 4.91
N ASP A 107 -12.90 -6.79 5.44
CA ASP A 107 -12.76 -7.02 6.88
C ASP A 107 -11.31 -7.26 7.28
N ALA A 108 -10.91 -6.62 8.37
CA ALA A 108 -9.60 -6.75 8.96
C ALA A 108 -9.65 -6.50 10.46
N SER A 109 -8.78 -7.18 11.21
CA SER A 109 -8.66 -6.97 12.65
C SER A 109 -7.22 -7.10 13.13
N ILE A 110 -6.93 -6.41 14.23
CA ILE A 110 -5.67 -6.49 14.94
C ILE A 110 -5.97 -7.00 16.33
N ARG A 111 -5.22 -8.00 16.77
CA ARG A 111 -5.33 -8.57 18.10
C ARG A 111 -3.96 -8.63 18.77
N LEU A 112 -3.91 -8.18 20.02
CA LEU A 112 -2.79 -8.41 20.92
C LEU A 112 -3.27 -9.33 22.05
N SER A 113 -2.47 -10.32 22.40
CA SER A 113 -2.75 -11.20 23.53
C SER A 113 -1.59 -11.17 24.51
N GLN A 114 -1.90 -11.00 25.80
CA GLN A 114 -0.92 -11.00 26.88
C GLN A 114 -1.47 -11.87 28.01
N SER A 115 -0.87 -13.04 28.24
CA SER A 115 -1.35 -14.00 29.23
C SER A 115 -2.84 -14.33 29.00
N THR A 116 -3.74 -14.02 29.94
CA THR A 116 -5.19 -14.23 29.82
C THR A 116 -5.95 -13.04 29.24
N GLN A 117 -5.28 -11.93 28.93
CA GLN A 117 -5.91 -10.72 28.40
C GLN A 117 -5.81 -10.67 26.87
N GLN A 118 -6.87 -10.20 26.23
CA GLN A 118 -6.95 -10.00 24.79
C GLN A 118 -7.40 -8.57 24.50
N PHE A 119 -6.70 -7.94 23.56
CA PHE A 119 -7.00 -6.60 23.07
C PHE A 119 -7.27 -6.69 21.58
N GLN A 120 -8.28 -5.99 21.08
CA GLN A 120 -8.69 -6.10 19.69
C GLN A 120 -9.14 -4.76 19.12
N LEU A 121 -8.83 -4.58 17.84
CA LEU A 121 -9.33 -3.51 17.00
C LEU A 121 -9.88 -4.13 15.70
N ASN A 122 -11.16 -3.91 15.43
CA ASN A 122 -11.75 -4.23 14.13
C ASN A 122 -11.64 -2.98 13.24
N ILE A 123 -11.07 -3.13 12.05
CA ILE A 123 -10.78 -2.01 11.16
C ILE A 123 -12.05 -1.49 10.48
N ARG A 124 -13.01 -2.36 10.15
CA ARG A 124 -14.30 -1.93 9.60
C ARG A 124 -15.08 -1.11 10.63
N ASP A 125 -15.16 -1.57 11.88
CA ASP A 125 -15.79 -0.80 12.96
C ASP A 125 -15.09 0.54 13.16
N LEU A 126 -13.75 0.55 13.11
CA LEU A 126 -12.96 1.77 13.23
C LEU A 126 -13.28 2.77 12.11
N LEU A 127 -13.40 2.32 10.86
CA LEU A 127 -13.79 3.15 9.73
C LEU A 127 -15.20 3.74 9.86
N GLN A 128 -16.12 3.06 10.56
CA GLN A 128 -17.49 3.54 10.77
C GLN A 128 -17.62 4.56 11.91
N GLN A 129 -16.72 4.49 12.90
CA GLN A 129 -16.88 5.19 14.18
C GLN A 129 -15.90 6.35 14.39
N SER A 130 -14.87 6.47 13.55
CA SER A 130 -13.80 7.45 13.71
C SER A 130 -13.74 8.43 12.55
N ASP A 131 -12.99 9.52 12.74
CA ASP A 131 -12.63 10.42 11.66
C ASP A 131 -11.65 9.72 10.71
N VAL A 132 -12.11 9.44 9.48
CA VAL A 132 -11.30 8.82 8.43
C VAL A 132 -10.76 9.90 7.51
N GLU A 133 -9.44 9.91 7.32
CA GLU A 133 -8.79 10.81 6.39
C GLU A 133 -8.67 10.14 5.02
N THR A 134 -9.04 10.84 3.95
CA THR A 134 -8.82 10.35 2.57
C THR A 134 -7.54 10.99 2.04
N TYR A 135 -6.46 10.21 1.96
CA TYR A 135 -5.18 10.65 1.42
C TYR A 135 -5.18 10.75 -0.10
N ILE A 136 -5.82 9.77 -0.75
CA ILE A 136 -5.93 9.72 -2.21
C ILE A 136 -7.36 9.38 -2.55
N SER A 137 -7.98 10.15 -3.44
CA SER A 137 -9.27 9.82 -4.02
C SER A 137 -9.08 9.62 -5.51
N GLY A 138 -9.41 8.42 -6.01
CA GLY A 138 -9.18 8.12 -7.42
C GLY A 138 -10.03 6.99 -7.98
N PRO A 139 -10.09 6.90 -9.32
CA PRO A 139 -10.95 5.95 -10.03
C PRO A 139 -10.41 4.53 -10.12
N ILE A 140 -9.12 4.32 -9.88
CA ILE A 140 -8.48 3.00 -9.82
C ILE A 140 -8.25 2.58 -8.37
N PHE A 141 -7.83 3.52 -7.53
CA PHE A 141 -7.73 3.30 -6.10
C PHE A 141 -7.99 4.58 -5.33
N SER A 142 -8.47 4.41 -4.11
CA SER A 142 -8.48 5.45 -3.08
C SER A 142 -7.71 4.96 -1.87
N GLU A 143 -7.06 5.88 -1.15
CA GLU A 143 -6.38 5.62 0.11
C GLU A 143 -7.10 6.31 1.26
N PHE A 144 -7.44 5.51 2.26
CA PHE A 144 -8.04 5.95 3.51
C PHE A 144 -7.05 5.71 4.65
N HIS A 145 -7.01 6.62 5.60
CA HIS A 145 -6.20 6.51 6.79
C HIS A 145 -7.09 6.68 8.02
N VAL A 146 -6.88 5.79 9.00
CA VAL A 146 -7.59 5.84 10.26
C VAL A 146 -6.68 5.38 11.38
N THR A 147 -6.86 5.99 12.55
CA THR A 147 -6.09 5.67 13.75
C THR A 147 -7.04 5.23 14.86
N GLY A 148 -6.70 4.15 15.56
CA GLY A 148 -7.54 3.60 16.64
C GLY A 148 -6.74 2.96 17.76
N ALA A 149 -7.26 3.02 18.99
CA ALA A 149 -6.74 2.27 20.13
C ALA A 149 -7.34 0.86 20.15
N LEU A 150 -6.59 -0.15 20.59
CA LEU A 150 -7.15 -1.49 20.76
C LEU A 150 -8.08 -1.52 21.99
N SER A 151 -9.30 -2.04 21.82
CA SER A 151 -10.30 -2.20 22.89
C SER A 151 -9.95 -3.37 23.82
N GLY A 152 -10.37 -3.31 25.10
CA GLY A 152 -10.10 -4.35 26.11
C GLY A 152 -9.15 -3.94 27.24
N PHE A 153 -8.58 -2.74 27.18
CA PHE A 153 -7.86 -2.14 28.30
C PHE A 153 -8.86 -1.57 29.32
N GLU A 154 -9.32 -2.38 30.28
CA GLU A 154 -10.24 -1.94 31.35
C GLU A 154 -9.63 -0.88 32.32
N ASN A 155 -8.38 -0.49 32.11
CA ASN A 155 -7.80 0.73 32.63
C ASN A 155 -7.09 1.45 31.49
N SER A 156 -7.37 2.74 31.35
CA SER A 156 -6.94 3.71 30.34
C SER A 156 -5.43 3.98 30.23
N ALA A 157 -4.56 3.00 30.56
CA ALA A 157 -3.12 3.19 30.72
C ALA A 157 -2.26 2.30 29.80
N GLN A 158 -2.83 1.70 28.75
CA GLN A 158 -2.03 0.99 27.74
C GLN A 158 -2.19 1.64 26.36
N ASN A 159 -1.04 2.01 25.79
CA ASN A 159 -0.91 3.07 24.79
C ASN A 159 -0.74 2.55 23.36
N VAL A 160 -1.21 1.34 23.07
CA VAL A 160 -1.02 0.77 21.74
C VAL A 160 -2.09 1.30 20.80
N MET A 161 -1.65 2.19 19.91
CA MET A 161 -2.43 2.71 18.80
C MET A 161 -2.08 1.94 17.53
N ALA A 162 -3.07 1.74 16.68
CA ALA A 162 -2.86 1.36 15.30
C ALA A 162 -3.11 2.57 14.41
N ASP A 163 -2.14 2.92 13.58
CA ASP A 163 -2.34 3.75 12.39
C ASP A 163 -2.48 2.81 11.20
N VAL A 164 -3.57 2.93 10.44
CA VAL A 164 -3.91 2.01 9.37
C VAL A 164 -4.18 2.77 8.09
N THR A 165 -3.37 2.52 7.06
CA THR A 165 -3.62 3.00 5.70
C THR A 165 -4.21 1.87 4.86
N ILE A 166 -5.30 2.17 4.17
CA ILE A 166 -6.13 1.24 3.41
C ILE A 166 -6.17 1.75 1.97
N ARG A 167 -5.45 1.10 1.06
CA ARG A 167 -5.53 1.35 -0.38
C ARG A 167 -6.56 0.38 -0.97
N MET A 168 -7.78 0.85 -1.19
CA MET A 168 -8.84 0.06 -1.82
C MET A 168 -8.75 0.21 -3.34
N PHE A 169 -8.83 -0.90 -4.07
CA PHE A 169 -8.78 -0.91 -5.54
C PHE A 169 -10.19 -1.04 -6.14
N LYS A 170 -10.32 -0.58 -7.38
CA LYS A 170 -11.55 -0.68 -8.17
C LYS A 170 -11.96 -2.15 -8.29
N GLY A 171 -13.25 -2.42 -8.09
CA GLY A 171 -13.79 -3.78 -7.99
C GLY A 171 -14.12 -4.18 -6.55
N LEU A 172 -13.52 -3.51 -5.55
CA LEU A 172 -13.80 -3.69 -4.12
C LEU A 172 -13.61 -5.14 -3.62
N ASP A 173 -12.83 -5.94 -4.33
CA ASP A 173 -12.49 -7.33 -4.03
C ASP A 173 -11.04 -7.48 -3.53
N ARG A 174 -10.29 -6.37 -3.50
CA ARG A 174 -8.88 -6.34 -3.11
C ARG A 174 -8.48 -5.02 -2.48
N CYS A 175 -7.72 -5.10 -1.41
CA CYS A 175 -7.16 -3.96 -0.72
C CYS A 175 -5.75 -4.24 -0.20
N ARG A 176 -4.88 -3.23 -0.25
CA ARG A 176 -3.59 -3.25 0.47
C ARG A 176 -3.73 -2.47 1.78
N LEU A 177 -3.41 -3.13 2.88
CA LEU A 177 -3.33 -2.51 4.19
C LEU A 177 -1.87 -2.28 4.59
N TYR A 178 -1.59 -1.13 5.18
CA TYR A 178 -0.38 -0.86 5.92
C TYR A 178 -0.75 -0.54 7.37
N VAL A 179 -0.37 -1.43 8.27
CA VAL A 179 -0.66 -1.30 9.69
C VAL A 179 0.62 -0.88 10.40
N VAL A 180 0.51 0.13 11.24
CA VAL A 180 1.59 0.63 12.10
C VAL A 180 1.09 0.62 13.54
N LEU A 181 1.61 -0.29 14.35
CA LEU A 181 1.35 -0.35 15.79
C LEU A 181 2.39 0.47 16.54
N LYS A 182 1.92 1.42 17.34
CA LYS A 182 2.76 2.32 18.14
C LYS A 182 2.37 2.23 19.60
N ASN A 183 3.34 2.04 20.48
CA ASN A 183 3.14 2.23 21.92
C ASN A 183 3.50 3.67 22.31
N LYS A 184 2.51 4.52 22.66
CA LYS A 184 2.78 5.94 22.99
C LYS A 184 3.55 6.10 24.30
N MET A 185 4.43 7.10 24.33
CA MET A 185 5.36 7.41 25.42
C MET A 185 4.70 8.12 26.62
N ASP A 186 3.55 8.76 26.43
CA ASP A 186 3.07 9.87 27.24
C ASP A 186 2.27 9.48 28.49
N GLN A 187 1.99 8.19 28.72
CA GLN A 187 1.10 7.75 29.80
C GLN A 187 1.66 6.61 30.67
N VAL A 188 2.91 6.16 30.46
CA VAL A 188 3.44 5.02 31.23
C VAL A 188 4.06 5.51 32.54
N GLN A 189 3.35 5.33 33.66
CA GLN A 189 3.99 5.34 34.98
C GLN A 189 4.85 4.07 35.11
N GLY A 190 6.16 4.24 34.91
CA GLY A 190 7.18 3.19 35.02
C GLY A 190 7.31 2.41 33.73
N GLY A 191 8.43 2.59 33.00
CA GLY A 191 8.71 2.03 31.68
C GLY A 191 8.71 0.50 31.60
N GLN A 192 7.54 -0.12 31.79
CA GLN A 192 7.35 -1.54 31.74
C GLN A 192 7.33 -2.02 30.29
N ASN A 193 8.02 -3.13 30.09
CA ASN A 193 8.13 -3.79 28.81
C ASN A 193 6.96 -4.77 28.68
N TYR A 194 6.03 -4.47 27.79
CA TYR A 194 4.92 -5.38 27.52
C TYR A 194 5.28 -6.31 26.36
N ILE A 195 5.02 -7.60 26.56
CA ILE A 195 5.25 -8.66 25.57
C ILE A 195 3.88 -9.21 25.17
N TYR A 196 3.60 -9.19 23.87
CA TYR A 196 2.33 -9.64 23.31
C TYR A 196 2.53 -10.72 22.26
N ASP A 197 1.53 -11.57 22.10
CA ASP A 197 1.32 -12.29 20.86
C ASP A 197 0.45 -11.42 19.94
N LEU A 198 1.01 -11.03 18.80
CA LEU A 198 0.36 -10.21 17.79
C LEU A 198 -0.28 -11.10 16.73
N ASN A 199 -1.54 -10.81 16.40
CA ASN A 199 -2.23 -11.35 15.25
C ASN A 199 -2.89 -10.20 14.46
N ILE A 200 -2.56 -10.07 13.17
CA ILE A 200 -3.25 -9.19 12.23
C ILE A 200 -3.96 -10.09 11.22
N GLN A 201 -5.29 -9.98 11.13
CA GLN A 201 -6.12 -10.74 10.21
C GLN A 201 -6.67 -9.80 9.12
N THR A 202 -6.62 -10.20 7.85
CA THR A 202 -7.23 -9.51 6.71
C THR A 202 -7.94 -10.52 5.82
N GLY A 203 -9.26 -10.68 5.98
CA GLY A 203 -10.01 -11.74 5.30
C GLY A 203 -9.47 -13.11 5.69
N ASP A 204 -8.98 -13.89 4.72
CA ASP A 204 -8.39 -15.21 4.95
C ASP A 204 -6.89 -15.19 5.31
N ALA A 205 -6.22 -14.04 5.19
CA ALA A 205 -4.79 -13.92 5.48
C ALA A 205 -4.54 -13.52 6.95
N ALA A 206 -3.54 -14.13 7.56
CA ALA A 206 -3.13 -13.84 8.94
C ALA A 206 -1.63 -13.60 9.03
N TYR A 207 -1.22 -12.60 9.82
CA TYR A 207 0.14 -12.40 10.27
C TYR A 207 0.20 -12.59 11.78
N VAL A 208 0.90 -13.64 12.22
CA VAL A 208 1.05 -13.98 13.63
C VAL A 208 2.51 -13.84 14.03
N ARG A 209 2.76 -13.12 15.13
CA ARG A 209 4.10 -13.02 15.73
C ARG A 209 3.99 -13.16 17.23
N LYS A 210 4.72 -14.13 17.79
CA LYS A 210 4.75 -14.37 19.24
C LYS A 210 5.80 -13.52 19.94
N ASN A 211 5.59 -13.27 21.23
CA ASN A 211 6.55 -12.61 22.11
C ASN A 211 7.07 -11.26 21.59
N VAL A 212 6.18 -10.47 21.00
CA VAL A 212 6.46 -9.12 20.50
C VAL A 212 6.60 -8.15 21.65
N ALA A 213 7.81 -7.66 21.86
CA ALA A 213 8.07 -6.59 22.82
C ALA A 213 7.65 -5.23 22.24
N LEU A 214 6.65 -4.60 22.86
CA LEU A 214 6.21 -3.25 22.53
C LEU A 214 6.61 -2.30 23.67
N HIS A 215 7.83 -1.77 23.60
CA HIS A 215 8.30 -0.74 24.54
C HIS A 215 7.72 0.64 24.17
N PRO A 216 7.64 1.58 25.12
CA PRO A 216 7.31 2.98 24.80
C PRO A 216 8.18 3.51 23.65
N GLY A 217 7.56 4.12 22.64
CA GLY A 217 8.26 4.61 21.44
C GLY A 217 8.62 3.53 20.41
N THR A 218 8.31 2.25 20.65
CA THR A 218 8.48 1.19 19.65
C THR A 218 7.35 1.27 18.63
N THR A 219 7.71 1.06 17.37
CA THR A 219 6.78 0.94 16.25
C THR A 219 6.98 -0.40 15.56
N ILE A 220 5.88 -1.07 15.23
CA ILE A 220 5.87 -2.27 14.38
C ILE A 220 5.00 -1.98 13.19
N SER A 221 5.51 -2.23 11.99
CA SER A 221 4.74 -2.07 10.78
C SER A 221 4.61 -3.36 9.99
N LYS A 222 3.50 -3.51 9.26
CA LYS A 222 3.24 -4.66 8.40
C LYS A 222 2.36 -4.26 7.22
N PHE A 223 2.74 -4.70 6.03
CA PHE A 223 1.87 -4.71 4.85
C PHE A 223 1.12 -6.03 4.75
N MET A 224 -0.16 -5.95 4.39
CA MET A 224 -1.03 -7.11 4.17
C MET A 224 -2.00 -6.84 3.02
N TRP A 225 -2.51 -7.91 2.42
CA TRP A 225 -3.56 -7.87 1.41
C TRP A 225 -4.85 -8.44 1.98
N TRP A 226 -5.95 -7.73 1.79
CA TRP A 226 -7.29 -8.29 1.84
C TRP A 226 -7.70 -8.64 0.40
N GLY A 227 -8.28 -9.83 0.20
CA GLY A 227 -8.47 -10.42 -1.13
C GLY A 227 -7.20 -11.07 -1.70
N PRO A 228 -7.22 -11.46 -2.98
CA PRO A 228 -6.07 -12.12 -3.62
C PRO A 228 -4.82 -11.23 -3.60
N PRO A 229 -3.69 -11.69 -3.03
CA PRO A 229 -2.43 -10.93 -3.05
C PRO A 229 -1.90 -10.78 -4.48
N VAL A 230 -1.10 -9.74 -4.68
CA VAL A 230 -0.39 -9.48 -5.95
C VAL A 230 1.03 -10.05 -5.87
N TYR A 231 1.42 -10.84 -6.86
CA TYR A 231 2.76 -11.38 -7.00
C TYR A 231 3.35 -10.97 -8.35
N VAL A 232 3.99 -9.82 -8.39
CA VAL A 232 4.64 -9.32 -9.60
C VAL A 232 6.05 -8.84 -9.31
N HIS A 233 6.90 -8.92 -10.32
CA HIS A 233 8.16 -8.21 -10.39
C HIS A 233 8.04 -7.10 -11.43
N ILE A 234 8.45 -5.88 -11.07
CA ILE A 234 8.42 -4.72 -11.97
C ILE A 234 9.85 -4.35 -12.30
N SER A 235 10.16 -4.23 -13.58
CA SER A 235 11.45 -3.75 -14.07
C SER A 235 11.29 -2.59 -15.03
N ASP A 236 12.27 -1.69 -15.03
CA ASP A 236 12.36 -0.63 -16.03
C ASP A 236 12.93 -1.20 -17.34
N ASN A 237 12.49 -0.64 -18.48
CA ASN A 237 12.97 -0.98 -19.81
C ASN A 237 14.06 -0.03 -20.33
N CYS A 238 14.48 0.94 -19.52
CA CYS A 238 15.64 1.75 -19.85
C CYS A 238 16.88 0.86 -19.99
N ILE A 239 17.33 0.67 -21.23
CA ILE A 239 18.68 0.22 -21.56
C ILE A 239 19.62 1.38 -21.22
N ASP A 240 19.87 1.58 -19.93
CA ASP A 240 21.06 2.29 -19.48
C ASP A 240 21.44 1.85 -18.07
N GLU A 241 22.73 1.56 -17.92
CA GLU A 241 23.35 0.84 -16.82
C GLU A 241 23.19 1.54 -15.47
N LYS A 242 22.09 1.24 -14.77
CA LYS A 242 22.07 1.29 -13.31
C LYS A 242 21.18 0.18 -12.77
N LEU A 243 21.82 -0.97 -12.58
CA LEU A 243 21.32 -2.11 -11.84
C LEU A 243 20.71 -1.61 -10.51
N ILE A 244 19.38 -1.55 -10.42
CA ILE A 244 18.72 -1.53 -9.10
C ILE A 244 18.80 -2.97 -8.59
N THR A 245 19.95 -3.23 -7.99
CA THR A 245 20.29 -4.45 -7.28
C THR A 245 19.26 -4.66 -6.18
N SER A 246 18.51 -5.77 -6.27
CA SER A 246 17.85 -6.49 -5.18
C SER A 246 17.52 -5.69 -3.92
N LEU A 247 16.26 -5.33 -3.72
CA LEU A 247 15.80 -4.95 -2.38
C LEU A 247 15.55 -6.23 -1.56
N GLN A 248 16.54 -6.63 -0.77
CA GLN A 248 16.30 -7.55 0.35
C GLN A 248 15.45 -6.80 1.38
N VAL A 249 14.19 -7.20 1.52
CA VAL A 249 13.50 -6.99 2.80
C VAL A 249 14.15 -7.97 3.76
N GLU A 250 14.97 -7.46 4.68
CA GLU A 250 15.34 -8.23 5.87
C GLU A 250 14.07 -8.52 6.67
N THR A 251 13.40 -9.64 6.35
CA THR A 251 12.63 -10.33 7.36
C THR A 251 13.67 -10.75 8.39
N ASN A 252 13.68 -10.12 9.57
CA ASN A 252 14.44 -10.64 10.68
C ASN A 252 14.03 -12.10 10.85
N ALA A 253 14.99 -12.98 10.56
CA ALA A 253 14.79 -14.40 10.40
C ALA A 253 14.41 -15.01 11.75
N SER A 254 13.15 -15.40 11.87
CA SER A 254 12.70 -16.55 12.66
C SER A 254 11.24 -16.78 12.28
N ASP A 255 11.06 -17.55 11.22
CA ASP A 255 10.07 -18.63 11.12
C ASP A 255 9.48 -18.72 9.71
N ASP A 256 9.90 -19.84 9.10
CA ASP A 256 9.28 -20.61 8.03
C ASP A 256 9.18 -20.02 6.62
N LYS A 257 9.67 -20.81 5.67
CA LYS A 257 9.82 -20.51 4.25
C LYS A 257 8.47 -20.59 3.55
N LYS A 258 7.69 -19.50 3.59
CA LYS A 258 6.62 -19.25 2.62
C LYS A 258 6.76 -17.83 2.08
N LEU A 259 6.82 -17.74 0.75
CA LEU A 259 6.99 -16.51 -0.02
C LEU A 259 5.97 -15.45 0.43
N TYR A 260 6.44 -14.34 0.98
CA TYR A 260 5.61 -13.18 1.30
C TYR A 260 5.60 -12.23 0.10
N PRO A 261 4.44 -11.64 -0.26
CA PRO A 261 4.35 -10.71 -1.38
C PRO A 261 5.16 -9.44 -1.10
N VAL A 262 6.00 -9.07 -2.07
CA VAL A 262 6.73 -7.80 -2.10
C VAL A 262 5.79 -6.74 -2.63
N THR A 263 5.61 -5.65 -1.89
CA THR A 263 5.07 -4.41 -2.44
C THR A 263 6.09 -3.30 -2.22
N ILE A 264 6.50 -2.66 -3.31
CA ILE A 264 7.48 -1.56 -3.32
C ILE A 264 6.81 -0.31 -2.73
N GLY A 265 7.50 0.33 -1.78
CA GLY A 265 7.23 1.70 -1.34
C GLY A 265 8.58 2.40 -1.16
N HIS A 266 8.74 3.57 -1.76
CA HIS A 266 9.96 4.37 -1.62
C HIS A 266 10.14 4.86 -0.17
N VAL A 267 11.39 4.85 0.31
CA VAL A 267 11.82 5.65 1.46
C VAL A 267 12.34 6.96 0.91
N LEU A 268 11.58 8.06 1.06
CA LEU A 268 12.13 9.40 0.87
C LEU A 268 13.07 9.70 2.03
N LYS A 269 14.37 9.83 1.74
CA LYS A 269 15.35 10.31 2.71
C LYS A 269 15.29 11.83 2.67
N ASN A 270 14.79 12.47 3.74
CA ASN A 270 14.95 13.91 3.92
C ASN A 270 16.45 14.23 3.94
N VAL A 271 16.96 14.79 2.83
CA VAL A 271 18.28 15.43 2.83
C VAL A 271 18.06 16.82 3.41
N LEU A 272 18.38 16.98 4.69
CA LEU A 272 18.55 18.29 5.30
C LEU A 272 19.65 19.03 4.52
N PHE A 273 19.27 20.05 3.75
CA PHE A 273 20.21 21.06 3.27
C PHE A 273 20.75 21.81 4.49
N GLN A 274 21.97 21.47 4.94
CA GLN A 274 22.78 22.40 5.72
C GLN A 274 23.31 23.46 4.75
N GLY A 275 22.59 24.58 4.67
CA GLY A 275 23.10 25.80 4.07
C GLY A 275 24.29 26.30 4.87
N VAL A 276 25.43 26.38 4.18
CA VAL A 276 26.67 26.98 4.62
C VAL A 276 26.44 28.47 4.90
N ILE A 277 26.79 28.91 6.10
CA ILE A 277 26.96 30.32 6.44
C ILE A 277 28.28 30.78 5.78
N GLN A 278 28.19 31.79 4.91
CA GLN A 278 29.28 32.74 4.67
C GLN A 278 28.74 34.15 4.87
#